data_AF-A0A932XJG8-F1
#
_entry.id   AF-A0A932XJG8-F1
#
_cell.length_a   1.000
_cell.length_b   1.000
_cell.length_c   1.000
_cell.angle_alpha   90.00
_cell.angle_beta   90.00
_cell.angle_gamma   90.00
#
_symmetry.space_group_name_H-M   'P 1'
#
loop_
_entity.id
_entity.type
_entity.pdbx_description
1 polymer ?
#
loop_
_entity_poly.entity_id
_entity_poly.type
_entity_poly.pdbx_seq_one_letter_code
_entity_poly.pdbx_strand_id
1 'polypeptide(L)' 'MGLVLLIRWLWEPSTGSPSKGSESALDILKKRYARGEIIKEEFEEKKKDLL' A
#
# COMPACT_ATOMS: atom_id res chain seq x y z
N MET A 1 2.30 -11.46 23.28
CA MET A 1 2.79 -11.54 21.89
C MET A 1 1.69 -11.63 20.82
N GLY A 2 0.43 -11.95 21.17
CA GLY A 2 -0.65 -12.06 20.18
C GLY A 2 -1.05 -10.74 19.49
N LEU A 3 -1.01 -9.60 20.19
CA LEU A 3 -1.41 -8.30 19.65
C LEU A 3 -0.50 -7.84 18.49
N VAL A 4 0.81 -8.00 18.63
CA VAL A 4 1.78 -7.63 17.58
C VAL A 4 1.57 -8.47 16.33
N LEU A 5 1.30 -9.77 16.49
CA LEU A 5 0.98 -10.67 15.38
C LEU A 5 -0.34 -10.29 14.70
N LEU A 6 -1.34 -9.85 15.47
CA LEU A 6 -2.64 -9.43 14.97
C LEU A 6 -2.56 -8.13 14.15
N ILE A 7 -1.79 -7.15 14.64
CA ILE A 7 -1.57 -5.88 13.94
C ILE A 7 -0.75 -6.12 12.65
N ARG A 8 0.22 -7.03 12.71
CA ARG A 8 1.03 -7.40 11.54
C ARG A 8 0.22 -8.13 10.48
N TRP A 9 -0.69 -9.02 10.87
CA TRP A 9 -1.59 -9.71 9.95
C TRP A 9 -2.66 -8.77 9.36
N LEU A 10 -3.13 -7.78 10.14
CA LEU A 10 -4.07 -6.76 9.65
C LEU A 10 -3.43 -5.83 8.62
N TRP A 11 -2.11 -5.65 8.68
CA TRP A 11 -1.35 -4.85 7.73
C TRP A 11 -0.65 -5.68 6.65
N GLU A 12 -0.73 -7.02 6.74
CA GLU A 12 -0.26 -7.90 5.70
C GLU A 12 -1.23 -7.72 4.53
N PRO A 13 -0.79 -7.11 3.41
CA PRO A 13 -1.69 -6.87 2.30
C PRO A 13 -2.09 -8.24 1.78
N SER A 14 -3.31 -8.64 2.12
CA SER A 14 -4.04 -9.69 1.42
C SER A 14 -3.88 -9.40 -0.06
N THR A 15 -3.04 -10.20 -0.71
CA THR A 15 -2.94 -10.39 -2.15
C THR A 15 -4.34 -10.75 -2.64
N GLY A 16 -5.13 -9.72 -2.87
CA GLY A 16 -6.59 -9.79 -3.00
C GLY A 16 -7.07 -8.68 -3.90
N SER A 17 -6.44 -8.54 -5.07
CA SER A 17 -7.05 -7.94 -6.24
C SER A 17 -6.50 -8.66 -7.46
N PRO A 18 -7.28 -9.56 -8.09
CA PRO A 18 -6.92 -10.15 -9.36
C PRO A 18 -7.18 -9.11 -10.47
N SER A 19 -6.43 -8.01 -10.48
CA SER A 19 -6.30 -7.16 -11.66
C SER A 19 -4.93 -7.41 -12.27
N LYS A 20 -4.84 -8.59 -12.88
CA LYS A 20 -3.96 -8.91 -14.00
C LYS A 20 -3.91 -7.68 -14.93
N GLY A 21 -2.79 -6.97 -14.99
CA GLY A 21 -2.66 -5.88 -15.95
C GLY A 21 -1.34 -5.15 -15.87
N SER A 22 -1.00 -4.55 -14.73
CA SER A 22 0.23 -3.77 -14.58
C SER A 22 0.44 -3.53 -13.10
N GLU A 23 1.64 -3.78 -12.58
CA GLU A 23 2.09 -3.17 -11.33
C GLU A 23 2.19 -1.66 -11.57
N SER A 24 1.02 -0.99 -11.60
CA SER A 24 0.95 0.44 -11.85
C SER A 24 1.67 1.15 -10.71
N ALA A 25 2.31 2.28 -11.02
CA ALA A 25 3.00 3.08 -10.01
C ALA A 25 2.09 3.39 -8.80
N LEU A 26 0.76 3.43 -8.98
CA LEU A 26 -0.23 3.52 -7.90
C LEU A 26 -0.17 2.39 -6.87
N ASP A 27 0.13 1.15 -7.29
CA ASP A 27 0.21 0.00 -6.39
C ASP A 27 1.48 0.04 -5.55
N ILE A 28 2.61 0.40 -6.18
CA ILE A 28 3.90 0.63 -5.51
C ILE A 28 3.75 1.73 -4.46
N LEU A 29 3.04 2.80 -4.80
CA LEU A 29 2.74 3.90 -3.89
C LEU A 29 1.89 3.47 -2.70
N LYS A 30 0.81 2.72 -2.92
CA LYS A 30 -0.03 2.17 -1.83
C LYS A 30 0.79 1.29 -0.90
N LYS A 31 1.67 0.45 -1.45
CA LYS A 31 2.53 -0.46 -0.68
C LYS A 31 3.50 0.31 0.23
N ARG A 32 4.13 1.38 -0.26
CA ARG A 32 5.04 2.22 0.54
C ARG A 32 4.31 3.03 1.60
N TYR A 33 3.12 3.54 1.27
CA TYR A 33 2.27 4.24 2.25
C TYR A 33 1.85 3.30 3.38
N ALA A 34 1.44 2.08 3.03
CA ALA A 34 1.13 1.05 4.02
C ALA A 34 2.36 0.71 4.88
N ARG A 35 3.55 0.63 4.29
CA ARG A 35 4.79 0.42 5.07
C ARG A 35 5.18 1.61 5.95
N GLY A 36 4.54 2.78 5.79
CA GLY A 36 4.93 4.02 6.46
C GLY A 36 6.21 4.64 5.90
N GLU A 37 6.67 4.21 4.73
CA GLU A 37 7.87 4.74 4.06
C GLU A 37 7.59 6.09 3.38
N ILE A 38 6.33 6.40 3.11
CA ILE A 38 5.89 7.70 2.57
C ILE A 38 4.72 8.22 3.40
N ILE A 39 4.64 9.54 3.52
CA ILE A 39 3.53 10.22 4.19
C ILE A 39 2.32 10.34 3.26
N LYS A 40 1.14 10.59 3.85
CA LYS A 40 -0.11 10.75 3.09
C LYS A 40 -0.01 11.85 2.02
N GLU A 41 0.69 12.93 2.32
CA GLU A 41 0.90 14.06 1.42
C GLU A 41 1.62 13.64 0.13
N GLU A 42 2.77 12.96 0.26
CA GLU A 42 3.52 12.40 -0.88
C GLU A 42 2.73 11.35 -1.66
N PHE A 43 1.92 10.55 -0.97
CA PHE A 43 1.05 9.58 -1.62
C PHE A 43 -0.01 10.27 -2.51
N GLU A 44 -0.64 11.34 -2.02
CA GLU A 44 -1.66 12.07 -2.78
C GLU A 44 -1.08 12.83 -3.98
N GLU A 45 0.08 13.46 -3.84
CA GLU A 45 0.75 14.15 -4.97
C GLU A 45 1.05 13.18 -6.11
N LYS A 46 1.73 12.08 -5.80
CA LYS A 46 2.11 11.07 -6.81
C LYS A 46 0.90 10.32 -7.35
N LYS A 47 -0.15 10.13 -6.55
CA LYS A 47 -1.41 9.54 -7.05
C LYS A 47 -2.09 10.45 -8.07
N LYS A 48 -2.07 11.78 -7.86
CA LYS A 48 -2.62 12.75 -8.82
C LYS A 48 -1.80 12.84 -10.10
N ASP A 49 -0.48 12.69 -10.00
CA ASP A 49 0.42 12.67 -11.15
C ASP A 49 0.22 11.44 -12.07
N LEU A 50 -0.25 10.33 -11.50
CA LEU A 50 -0.48 9.06 -12.20
C LEU A 50 -1.91 8.87 -12.74
N LEU A 51 -2.78 9.87 -12.58
CA LEU A 51 -4.21 9.85 -12.94
C LEU A 51 -4.46 10.72 -14.17
#